data_AF-A0A0G0QPA0-F1
#
_entry.id   AF-A0A0G0QPA0-F1
#
_cell.length_a   1.000
_cell.length_b   1.000
_cell.length_c   1.000
_cell.angle_alpha   90.00
_cell.angle_beta   90.00
_cell.angle_gamma   90.00
#
_symmetry.space_group_name_H-M   'P 1'
#
loop_
_entity.id
_entity.type
_entity.pdbx_description
1 polymer ?
#
loop_
_entity_poly.entity_id
_entity_poly.type
_entity_poly.pdbx_seq_one_letter_code
_entity_poly.pdbx_strand_id
1 'polypeptide(L)'
;MKSKTTNKALLFIIVLIILIAAWAGSYWLKNKQWPWQEIKNAINRVNQPALETENQEVQNQDAQIEKSFEEKKSELFRQGTMNDLSSKIGKISPVKPVLGGSWFITRFWFADDRNVYIEYEDGHIMSRILVQISGPEEKPEYKVIASFEPGENDWILKTGKDAIAGKQLDLYEYNLDKKEWVKRN
;
A
#
# COMPACT_ATOMS: atom_id res chain seq x y z
N MET A 1 -71.49 -15.03 47.14
CA MET A 1 -70.41 -16.04 46.97
C MET A 1 -69.10 -15.31 46.65
N LYS A 2 -68.17 -15.19 47.61
CA LYS A 2 -66.83 -14.61 47.37
C LYS A 2 -65.97 -15.68 46.69
N SER A 3 -65.54 -15.40 45.46
CA SER A 3 -64.77 -16.31 44.63
C SER A 3 -63.41 -16.65 45.27
N LYS A 4 -63.18 -17.94 45.57
CA LYS A 4 -61.90 -18.49 46.08
C LYS A 4 -60.80 -18.59 44.99
N THR A 5 -60.95 -17.91 43.85
CA THR A 5 -60.05 -18.05 42.69
C THR A 5 -58.76 -17.23 42.76
N THR A 6 -58.69 -16.21 43.62
CA THR A 6 -57.56 -15.25 43.66
C THR A 6 -56.23 -15.87 44.08
N ASN A 7 -56.24 -16.85 44.99
CA ASN A 7 -54.99 -17.46 45.50
C ASN A 7 -54.31 -18.35 44.46
N LYS A 8 -55.07 -18.98 43.55
CA LYS A 8 -54.52 -19.84 42.50
C LYS A 8 -53.86 -19.02 41.39
N ALA A 9 -54.46 -17.89 41.02
CA ALA A 9 -53.89 -16.97 40.02
C ALA A 9 -52.58 -16.35 40.51
N LEU A 10 -52.53 -15.93 41.77
CA LEU A 10 -51.30 -15.38 42.37
C LEU A 10 -50.16 -16.41 42.38
N LEU A 11 -50.46 -17.65 42.78
CA LEU A 11 -49.48 -18.74 42.80
C LEU A 11 -48.95 -19.04 41.40
N PHE A 12 -49.82 -19.02 40.38
CA PHE A 12 -49.41 -19.22 38.99
C PHE A 12 -48.47 -18.11 38.49
N ILE A 13 -48.76 -16.84 38.81
CA ILE A 13 -47.90 -15.70 38.45
C ILE A 13 -46.51 -15.83 39.10
N ILE A 14 -46.45 -16.21 40.38
CA ILE A 14 -45.19 -16.40 41.10
C ILE A 14 -44.35 -17.49 40.44
N VAL A 15 -44.97 -18.63 40.10
CA VAL A 15 -44.28 -19.73 39.41
C VAL A 15 -43.76 -19.27 38.04
N LEU A 16 -44.56 -18.50 37.29
CA LEU A 16 -44.14 -17.96 35.99
C LEU A 16 -42.92 -17.03 36.10
N ILE A 17 -42.90 -16.14 37.11
CA ILE A 17 -41.77 -15.24 37.36
C ILE A 17 -40.49 -16.02 37.68
N ILE A 18 -40.60 -17.07 38.49
CA ILE A 18 -39.46 -17.93 38.85
C ILE A 18 -38.90 -18.64 37.62
N LEU A 19 -39.78 -19.17 36.75
CA LEU A 19 -39.37 -19.82 35.50
C LEU A 19 -38.66 -18.85 34.56
N ILE A 20 -39.16 -17.61 34.42
CA ILE A 20 -38.54 -16.56 33.62
C ILE A 20 -37.16 -16.19 34.19
N ALA A 21 -37.04 -16.05 35.51
CA ALA A 21 -35.77 -15.73 36.16
C ALA A 21 -34.73 -16.85 36.01
N ALA A 22 -35.14 -18.11 36.17
CA ALA A 22 -34.28 -19.27 35.98
C ALA A 22 -33.78 -19.38 34.53
N TRP A 23 -34.66 -19.15 33.55
CA TRP A 23 -34.29 -19.12 32.14
C TRP A 23 -33.30 -17.99 31.83
N ALA A 24 -33.57 -16.76 32.32
CA ALA A 24 -32.67 -15.63 32.13
C ALA A 24 -31.29 -15.84 32.78
N GLY A 25 -31.25 -16.44 33.97
CA GLY A 25 -30.00 -16.80 34.66
C GLY A 25 -29.20 -17.86 33.89
N SER A 26 -29.87 -18.89 33.37
CA SER A 26 -29.22 -19.91 32.52
C SER A 26 -28.67 -19.32 31.22
N TYR A 27 -29.34 -18.33 30.63
CA TYR A 27 -28.88 -17.61 29.45
C TYR A 27 -27.61 -16.81 29.75
N TRP A 28 -27.60 -16.07 30.86
CA TRP A 28 -26.46 -15.26 31.28
C TRP A 28 -25.21 -16.11 31.55
N LEU A 29 -25.35 -17.27 32.17
CA LEU A 29 -24.25 -18.20 32.42
C LEU A 29 -23.52 -18.63 31.12
N LYS A 30 -24.25 -18.80 30.02
CA LYS A 30 -23.68 -19.19 28.72
C LYS A 30 -23.08 -18.02 27.97
N ASN A 31 -23.82 -16.91 27.87
CA ASN A 31 -23.49 -15.85 26.93
C ASN A 31 -22.79 -14.64 27.57
N LYS A 32 -22.68 -14.61 28.91
CA LYS A 32 -22.15 -13.48 29.71
C LYS A 32 -22.87 -12.15 29.46
N GLN A 33 -24.04 -12.20 28.84
CA GLN A 33 -24.85 -11.06 28.42
C GLN A 33 -26.30 -11.34 28.80
N TRP A 34 -27.05 -10.31 29.18
CA TRP A 34 -28.46 -10.48 29.50
C TRP A 34 -29.29 -10.56 28.20
N PRO A 35 -30.31 -11.44 28.13
CA PRO A 35 -31.08 -11.67 26.89
C PRO A 35 -31.78 -10.41 26.36
N TRP A 36 -32.10 -9.45 27.23
CA TRP A 36 -32.69 -8.18 26.79
C TRP A 36 -31.70 -7.22 26.11
N GLN A 37 -30.39 -7.44 26.20
CA GLN A 37 -29.42 -6.63 25.44
C GLN A 37 -29.49 -6.92 23.95
N GLU A 38 -29.70 -8.18 23.56
CA GLU A 38 -29.90 -8.55 22.15
C GLU A 38 -31.18 -7.93 21.58
N ILE A 39 -32.25 -7.88 22.38
CA ILE A 39 -33.50 -7.22 21.99
C ILE A 39 -33.30 -5.71 21.80
N LYS A 40 -32.55 -5.05 22.70
CA LYS A 40 -32.21 -3.62 22.53
C LYS A 40 -31.36 -3.37 21.28
N ASN A 41 -30.38 -4.24 21.01
CA ASN A 41 -29.55 -4.15 19.83
C ASN A 41 -30.35 -4.40 18.55
N ALA A 42 -31.29 -5.34 18.56
CA ALA A 42 -32.19 -5.61 17.43
C ALA A 42 -33.14 -4.45 17.17
N ILE A 43 -33.75 -3.86 18.21
CA ILE A 43 -34.60 -2.67 18.09
C ILE A 43 -33.79 -1.47 17.57
N ASN A 44 -32.56 -1.27 18.05
CA ASN A 44 -31.69 -0.21 17.56
C ASN A 44 -31.29 -0.40 16.09
N ARG A 45 -31.12 -1.65 15.61
CA ARG A 45 -30.88 -1.95 14.19
C ARG A 45 -32.10 -1.67 13.32
N VAL A 46 -33.31 -1.94 13.82
CA VAL A 46 -34.57 -1.66 13.09
C VAL A 46 -34.86 -0.15 13.01
N ASN A 47 -34.43 0.62 14.01
CA ASN A 47 -34.60 2.08 14.06
C ASN A 47 -33.40 2.85 13.50
N GLN A 48 -32.35 2.18 13.04
CA GLN A 48 -31.28 2.82 12.29
C GLN A 48 -31.82 3.12 10.89
N PRO A 49 -31.93 4.40 10.48
CA PRO A 49 -32.37 4.71 9.12
C PRO A 49 -31.37 4.07 8.15
N ALA A 50 -31.87 3.22 7.24
CA ALA A 50 -31.09 2.53 6.22
C ALA A 50 -30.43 3.47 5.17
N LEU A 51 -30.32 4.76 5.46
CA LEU A 51 -29.91 5.84 4.55
C LEU A 51 -28.45 6.28 4.73
N GLU A 52 -27.72 5.77 5.73
CA GLU A 52 -26.32 6.17 5.97
C GLU A 52 -25.26 5.17 5.50
N THR A 53 -25.62 3.92 5.20
CA THR A 53 -24.64 2.90 4.75
C THR A 53 -24.35 2.98 3.25
N GLU A 54 -25.28 3.47 2.42
CA GLU A 54 -25.07 3.55 0.96
C GLU A 54 -24.12 4.69 0.55
N ASN A 55 -24.06 5.79 1.32
CA ASN A 55 -23.19 6.92 0.99
C ASN A 55 -21.70 6.74 1.36
N GLN A 56 -21.37 5.83 2.28
CA GLN A 56 -19.96 5.58 2.67
C GLN A 56 -19.25 4.57 1.76
N GLU A 57 -19.99 3.72 1.05
CA GLU A 57 -19.40 2.75 0.12
C GLU A 57 -19.03 3.41 -1.22
N VAL A 58 -19.84 4.37 -1.69
CA VAL A 58 -19.59 5.12 -2.94
C VAL A 58 -18.37 6.03 -2.82
N GLN A 59 -18.18 6.74 -1.69
CA GLN A 59 -17.02 7.63 -1.50
C GLN A 59 -15.67 6.89 -1.44
N ASN A 60 -15.66 5.61 -1.03
CA ASN A 60 -14.43 4.82 -0.99
C ASN A 60 -14.02 4.29 -2.37
N GLN A 61 -14.95 4.12 -3.30
CA GLN A 61 -14.63 3.65 -4.65
C GLN A 61 -13.94 4.72 -5.48
N ASP A 62 -14.40 5.98 -5.40
CA ASP A 62 -13.80 7.08 -6.16
C ASP A 62 -12.32 7.32 -5.79
N ALA A 63 -11.99 7.27 -4.49
CA ALA A 63 -10.62 7.43 -4.00
C ALA A 63 -9.70 6.27 -4.44
N GLN A 64 -10.23 5.04 -4.53
CA GLN A 64 -9.46 3.90 -5.03
C GLN A 64 -9.19 4.02 -6.53
N ILE A 65 -10.17 4.48 -7.30
CA ILE A 65 -10.04 4.68 -8.74
C ILE A 65 -8.98 5.75 -9.02
N GLU A 66 -9.05 6.91 -8.35
CA GLU A 66 -8.08 7.99 -8.50
C GLU A 66 -6.65 7.54 -8.16
N LYS A 67 -6.48 6.83 -7.03
CA LYS A 67 -5.19 6.26 -6.64
C LYS A 67 -4.65 5.28 -7.69
N SER A 68 -5.49 4.38 -8.20
CA SER A 68 -5.08 3.41 -9.22
C SER A 68 -4.68 4.06 -10.54
N PHE A 69 -5.33 5.18 -10.89
CA PHE A 69 -5.04 5.95 -12.09
C PHE A 69 -3.69 6.66 -11.98
N GLU A 70 -3.41 7.30 -10.85
CA GLU A 70 -2.13 7.95 -10.59
C GLU A 70 -0.97 6.94 -10.53
N GLU A 71 -1.16 5.78 -9.88
CA GLU A 71 -0.16 4.70 -9.88
C GLU A 71 0.15 4.22 -11.29
N LYS A 72 -0.88 4.02 -12.13
CA LYS A 72 -0.69 3.60 -13.52
C LYS A 72 0.02 4.67 -14.35
N LYS A 73 -0.29 5.95 -14.14
CA LYS A 73 0.37 7.07 -14.82
C LYS A 73 1.85 7.14 -14.42
N SER A 74 2.14 7.04 -13.13
CA SER A 74 3.50 6.98 -12.59
C SER A 74 4.30 5.82 -13.20
N GLU A 75 3.71 4.63 -13.28
CA GLU A 75 4.35 3.46 -13.91
C GLU A 75 4.68 3.71 -15.38
N LEU A 76 3.74 4.24 -16.17
CA LEU A 76 3.98 4.56 -17.58
C LEU A 76 5.10 5.59 -17.76
N PHE A 77 5.13 6.61 -16.90
CA PHE A 77 6.18 7.62 -16.90
C PHE A 77 7.56 7.01 -16.59
N ARG A 78 7.64 6.15 -15.58
CA ARG A 78 8.88 5.45 -15.21
C ARG A 78 9.37 4.52 -16.31
N GLN A 79 8.49 3.76 -16.95
CA GLN A 79 8.82 2.91 -18.09
C GLN A 79 9.42 3.71 -19.25
N GLY A 80 8.81 4.85 -19.59
CA GLY A 80 9.38 5.78 -20.59
C GLY A 80 10.76 6.28 -20.19
N THR A 81 10.93 6.67 -18.93
CA THR A 81 12.18 7.19 -18.39
C THR A 81 13.30 6.14 -18.38
N MET A 82 13.01 4.89 -17.98
CA MET A 82 13.99 3.80 -17.97
C MET A 82 14.50 3.48 -19.37
N ASN A 83 13.60 3.45 -20.36
CA ASN A 83 13.98 3.22 -21.76
C ASN A 83 14.86 4.35 -22.31
N ASP A 84 14.50 5.60 -22.03
CA ASP A 84 15.26 6.76 -22.50
C ASP A 84 16.65 6.86 -21.81
N LEU A 85 16.71 6.67 -20.49
CA LEU A 85 17.97 6.60 -19.72
C LEU A 85 18.88 5.46 -20.20
N SER A 86 18.32 4.29 -20.52
CA SER A 86 19.07 3.16 -21.07
C SER A 86 19.79 3.52 -22.37
N SER A 87 19.17 4.34 -23.23
CA SER A 87 19.81 4.81 -24.46
C SER A 87 20.85 5.92 -24.25
N LYS A 88 20.78 6.62 -23.10
CA LYS A 88 21.59 7.81 -22.78
C LYS A 88 22.70 7.53 -21.76
N ILE A 89 22.76 6.34 -21.17
CA ILE A 89 23.72 6.01 -20.10
C ILE A 89 25.17 6.30 -20.49
N GLY A 90 25.54 6.03 -21.75
CA GLY A 90 26.85 6.36 -22.33
C GLY A 90 27.24 7.84 -22.25
N LYS A 91 26.27 8.74 -22.25
CA LYS A 91 26.48 10.20 -22.23
C LYS A 91 26.43 10.77 -20.81
N ILE A 92 25.58 10.20 -19.95
CA ILE A 92 25.37 10.72 -18.59
C ILE A 92 26.33 10.10 -17.56
N SER A 93 26.94 8.95 -17.85
CA SER A 93 27.88 8.34 -16.92
C SER A 93 29.08 9.27 -16.68
N PRO A 94 29.47 9.52 -15.41
CA PRO A 94 30.65 10.30 -15.09
C PRO A 94 31.96 9.55 -15.38
N VAL A 95 31.89 8.25 -15.67
CA VAL A 95 33.04 7.38 -15.94
C VAL A 95 32.94 6.88 -17.37
N LYS A 96 34.08 6.84 -18.08
CA LYS A 96 34.13 6.26 -19.43
C LYS A 96 34.21 4.73 -19.33
N PRO A 97 33.56 4.00 -20.25
CA PRO A 97 33.68 2.55 -20.29
C PRO A 97 35.12 2.14 -20.60
N VAL A 98 35.54 1.02 -20.02
CA VAL A 98 36.87 0.44 -20.18
C VAL A 98 37.00 -0.17 -21.56
N LEU A 99 38.18 -0.01 -22.19
CA LEU A 99 38.52 -0.58 -23.50
C LEU A 99 37.55 -0.23 -24.65
N GLY A 100 36.81 0.87 -24.53
CA GLY A 100 35.81 1.27 -25.52
C GLY A 100 34.54 0.42 -25.51
N GLY A 101 34.24 -0.25 -24.38
CA GLY A 101 32.98 -0.95 -24.15
C GLY A 101 31.75 -0.03 -24.16
N SER A 102 30.59 -0.63 -23.90
CA SER A 102 29.32 0.10 -23.73
C SER A 102 28.79 -0.12 -22.33
N TRP A 103 28.14 0.90 -21.76
CA TRP A 103 27.46 0.78 -20.49
C TRP A 103 26.11 0.08 -20.66
N PHE A 104 25.81 -0.84 -19.75
CA PHE A 104 24.56 -1.58 -19.65
C PHE A 104 23.94 -1.32 -18.28
N ILE A 105 22.69 -0.86 -18.25
CA ILE A 105 21.95 -0.67 -17.01
C ILE A 105 21.48 -2.04 -16.51
N THR A 106 21.72 -2.34 -15.24
CA THR A 106 21.28 -3.58 -14.59
C THR A 106 20.03 -3.36 -13.74
N ARG A 107 19.95 -2.23 -13.03
CA ARG A 107 18.81 -1.93 -12.14
C ARG A 107 18.46 -0.44 -12.11
N PHE A 108 17.18 -0.18 -11.88
CA PHE A 108 16.69 1.14 -11.46
C PHE A 108 16.06 1.06 -10.08
N TRP A 109 16.29 2.10 -9.27
CA TRP A 109 15.69 2.25 -7.96
C TRP A 109 15.05 3.63 -7.84
N PHE A 110 13.73 3.70 -8.00
CA PHE A 110 12.99 4.96 -7.94
C PHE A 110 12.61 5.26 -6.49
N ALA A 111 13.03 6.41 -5.97
CA ALA A 111 12.49 6.94 -4.71
C ALA A 111 11.16 7.68 -4.92
N ASP A 112 11.02 8.29 -6.10
CA ASP A 112 9.84 8.95 -6.62
C ASP A 112 10.01 9.07 -8.14
N ASP A 113 9.06 9.68 -8.84
CA ASP A 113 9.12 9.78 -10.31
C ASP A 113 10.29 10.65 -10.80
N ARG A 114 10.89 11.47 -9.93
CA ARG A 114 11.90 12.46 -10.33
C ARG A 114 13.31 12.12 -9.83
N ASN A 115 13.47 11.10 -8.99
CA ASN A 115 14.75 10.73 -8.40
C ASN A 115 14.96 9.21 -8.48
N VAL A 116 16.02 8.81 -9.17
CA VAL A 116 16.31 7.41 -9.47
C VAL A 116 17.79 7.09 -9.29
N TYR A 117 18.09 6.00 -8.58
CA TYR A 117 19.41 5.39 -8.70
C TYR A 117 19.46 4.46 -9.92
N ILE A 118 20.56 4.53 -10.65
CA ILE A 118 20.83 3.69 -11.80
C ILE A 118 22.09 2.88 -11.50
N GLU A 119 21.97 1.56 -11.44
CA GLU A 119 23.10 0.64 -11.40
C GLU A 119 23.42 0.19 -12.82
N TYR A 120 24.70 0.23 -13.19
CA TYR A 120 25.13 -0.09 -14.54
C TYR A 120 26.58 -0.59 -14.56
N GLU A 121 26.94 -1.32 -15.61
CA GLU A 121 28.24 -1.93 -15.79
C GLU A 121 28.66 -2.01 -17.27
N ASP A 122 29.95 -2.19 -17.53
CA ASP A 122 30.51 -2.43 -18.88
C ASP A 122 31.15 -3.81 -19.00
N GLY A 123 30.87 -4.70 -18.04
CA GLY A 123 31.48 -6.02 -17.88
C GLY A 123 32.83 -6.03 -17.16
N HIS A 124 33.43 -4.87 -16.88
CA HIS A 124 34.68 -4.75 -16.12
C HIS A 124 34.50 -3.98 -14.81
N ILE A 125 33.73 -2.91 -14.86
CA ILE A 125 33.43 -2.06 -13.71
C ILE A 125 31.93 -1.90 -13.55
N MET A 126 31.49 -1.93 -12.29
CA MET A 126 30.12 -1.61 -11.89
C MET A 126 30.10 -0.22 -11.27
N SER A 127 29.02 0.52 -11.46
CA SER A 127 28.85 1.86 -10.92
C SER A 127 27.38 2.13 -10.62
N ARG A 128 27.14 3.09 -9.73
CA ARG A 128 25.80 3.60 -9.45
C ARG A 128 25.81 5.12 -9.55
N ILE A 129 24.76 5.70 -10.13
CA ILE A 129 24.54 7.14 -10.14
C ILE A 129 23.15 7.47 -9.60
N LEU A 130 23.02 8.62 -8.96
CA LEU A 130 21.74 9.23 -8.63
C LEU A 130 21.41 10.29 -9.66
N VAL A 131 20.29 10.13 -10.34
CA VAL A 131 19.81 11.04 -11.38
C VAL A 131 18.55 11.75 -10.89
N GLN A 132 18.56 13.07 -11.03
CA GLN A 132 17.37 13.91 -10.91
C GLN A 132 16.81 14.18 -12.30
N ILE A 133 15.50 13.97 -12.45
CA ILE A 133 14.76 14.17 -13.69
C ILE A 133 13.99 15.49 -13.59
N SER A 134 14.17 16.37 -14.55
CA SER A 134 13.46 17.65 -14.66
C SER A 134 12.81 17.81 -16.04
N GLY A 135 12.02 18.87 -16.21
CA GLY A 135 11.36 19.16 -17.48
C GLY A 135 10.08 18.35 -17.74
N PRO A 136 9.46 18.54 -18.91
CA PRO A 136 8.22 17.88 -19.33
C PRO A 136 8.46 16.39 -19.64
N GLU A 137 7.40 15.58 -19.53
CA GLU A 137 7.49 14.12 -19.72
C GLU A 137 7.97 13.72 -21.13
N GLU A 138 7.64 14.52 -22.14
CA GLU A 138 8.01 14.28 -23.54
C GLU A 138 9.50 14.57 -23.82
N LYS A 139 10.12 15.43 -23.00
CA LYS A 139 11.51 15.88 -23.14
C LYS A 139 12.16 16.03 -21.77
N PRO A 140 12.37 14.90 -21.06
CA PRO A 140 12.98 14.93 -19.75
C PRO A 140 14.45 15.35 -19.86
N GLU A 141 14.89 16.10 -18.87
CA GLU A 141 16.29 16.47 -18.65
C GLU A 141 16.84 15.64 -17.49
N TYR A 142 18.07 15.15 -17.64
CA TYR A 142 18.71 14.30 -16.65
C TYR A 142 19.94 14.98 -16.07
N LYS A 143 19.96 15.10 -14.75
CA LYS A 143 21.09 15.64 -14.01
C LYS A 143 21.63 14.59 -13.06
N VAL A 144 22.89 14.20 -13.24
CA VAL A 144 23.60 13.37 -12.27
C VAL A 144 23.92 14.23 -11.04
N ILE A 145 23.38 13.86 -9.88
CA ILE A 145 23.56 14.60 -8.62
C ILE A 145 24.46 13.87 -7.63
N ALA A 146 24.66 12.56 -7.81
CA ALA A 146 25.67 11.79 -7.08
C ALA A 146 26.18 10.61 -7.92
N SER A 147 27.41 10.18 -7.63
CA SER A 147 27.99 8.95 -8.17
C SER A 147 28.57 8.09 -7.06
N PHE A 148 28.53 6.79 -7.25
CA PHE A 148 28.94 5.79 -6.27
C PHE A 148 29.74 4.69 -6.94
N GLU A 149 30.66 4.11 -6.18
CA GLU A 149 31.39 2.91 -6.56
C GLU A 149 31.04 1.74 -5.64
N PRO A 150 31.24 0.48 -6.09
CA PRO A 150 31.10 -0.67 -5.22
C PRO A 150 32.08 -0.60 -4.04
N GLY A 151 31.57 -0.72 -2.82
CA GLY A 151 32.36 -0.97 -1.62
C GLY A 151 32.30 -2.43 -1.18
N GLU A 152 32.86 -2.73 -0.01
CA GLU A 152 32.92 -4.10 0.51
C GLU A 152 31.52 -4.66 0.85
N ASN A 153 30.64 -3.82 1.41
CA ASN A 153 29.30 -4.22 1.86
C ASN A 153 28.17 -3.35 1.26
N ASP A 154 28.49 -2.18 0.75
CA ASP A 154 27.52 -1.23 0.20
C ASP A 154 28.21 -0.29 -0.81
N TRP A 155 27.42 0.54 -1.46
CA TRP A 155 27.86 1.59 -2.36
C TRP A 155 28.53 2.75 -1.61
N ILE A 156 29.73 3.12 -2.06
CA ILE A 156 30.49 4.24 -1.50
C ILE A 156 30.24 5.48 -2.35
N LEU A 157 29.75 6.56 -1.73
CA LEU A 157 29.57 7.86 -2.40
C LEU A 157 30.93 8.42 -2.84
N LYS A 158 31.08 8.69 -4.13
CA LYS A 158 32.30 9.26 -4.72
C LYS A 158 32.21 10.75 -4.96
N THR A 159 31.10 11.20 -5.53
CA THR A 159 30.88 12.62 -5.82
C THR A 159 29.42 13.00 -5.58
N GLY A 160 29.18 14.28 -5.31
CA GLY A 160 27.85 14.84 -5.16
C GLY A 160 27.24 14.66 -3.77
N LYS A 161 25.91 14.62 -3.70
CA LYS A 161 25.15 14.44 -2.44
C LYS A 161 24.05 13.42 -2.65
N ASP A 162 24.00 12.42 -1.78
CA ASP A 162 22.90 11.47 -1.75
C ASP A 162 21.65 12.10 -1.11
N ALA A 163 20.78 12.66 -1.95
CA ALA A 163 19.58 13.38 -1.50
C ALA A 163 18.39 12.45 -1.18
N ILE A 164 18.48 11.17 -1.51
CA ILE A 164 17.38 10.20 -1.34
C ILE A 164 17.76 9.01 -0.44
N ALA A 165 18.91 9.08 0.23
CA ALA A 165 19.33 8.08 1.21
C ALA A 165 18.23 7.84 2.26
N GLY A 166 17.92 6.55 2.50
CA GLY A 166 16.92 6.11 3.48
C GLY A 166 15.46 6.20 3.03
N LYS A 167 15.18 6.66 1.80
CA LYS A 167 13.82 6.58 1.25
C LYS A 167 13.45 5.15 0.85
N GLN A 168 12.15 4.86 0.84
CA GLN A 168 11.64 3.63 0.21
C GLN A 168 11.89 3.70 -1.30
N LEU A 169 12.39 2.60 -1.86
CA LEU A 169 12.75 2.51 -3.27
C LEU A 169 11.91 1.45 -3.96
N ASP A 170 11.42 1.76 -5.17
CA ASP A 170 10.83 0.79 -6.08
C ASP A 170 11.92 0.24 -7.01
N LEU A 171 12.16 -1.07 -6.95
CA LEU A 171 13.18 -1.76 -7.74
C LEU A 171 12.60 -2.22 -9.08
N TYR A 172 13.33 -1.92 -10.16
CA TYR A 172 13.06 -2.45 -11.50
C TYR A 172 14.30 -3.15 -12.05
N GLU A 173 14.07 -4.31 -12.64
CA GLU A 173 15.08 -5.10 -13.34
C GLU A 173 14.60 -5.43 -14.75
N TYR A 174 15.53 -5.48 -15.71
CA TYR A 174 15.19 -5.80 -17.08
C TYR A 174 14.89 -7.30 -17.21
N ASN A 175 13.70 -7.63 -17.69
CA ASN A 175 13.31 -8.98 -18.01
C ASN A 175 13.67 -9.29 -19.47
N LEU A 176 14.67 -10.16 -19.70
CA LEU A 176 15.14 -10.51 -21.05
C LEU A 176 14.07 -11.19 -21.90
N ASP A 177 13.22 -12.03 -21.31
CA ASP A 177 12.19 -12.77 -22.04
C ASP A 177 11.08 -11.84 -22.56
N LYS A 178 10.66 -10.90 -21.71
CA LYS A 178 9.62 -9.92 -22.01
C LYS A 178 10.13 -8.67 -22.69
N LYS A 179 11.45 -8.46 -22.65
CA LYS A 179 12.14 -7.25 -23.15
C LYS A 179 11.61 -5.96 -22.52
N GLU A 180 11.24 -6.01 -21.24
CA GLU A 180 10.65 -4.88 -20.49
C GLU A 180 11.27 -4.77 -19.10
N TRP A 181 11.20 -3.58 -18.51
CA TRP A 181 11.56 -3.35 -17.11
C TRP A 181 10.42 -3.80 -16.20
N VAL A 182 10.69 -4.64 -15.21
CA VAL A 182 9.67 -5.22 -14.32
C VAL A 182 9.94 -4.84 -12.88
N LYS A 183 8.92 -4.32 -12.19
CA LYS A 183 8.97 -4.04 -10.75
C LYS A 183 9.17 -5.34 -9.95
N ARG A 184 10.05 -5.31 -8.95
CA ARG A 184 10.44 -6.51 -8.16
C ARG A 184 9.98 -6.50 -6.70
N ASN A 185 9.54 -5.38 -6.15
CA ASN A 185 9.14 -5.24 -4.76
C ASN A 185 7.78 -4.55 -4.57
#